data_AF-A8SF54-F1
#
_entry.id   AF-A8SF54-F1
#
_cell.length_a   1.000
_cell.length_b   1.000
_cell.length_c   1.000
_cell.angle_alpha   90.00
_cell.angle_beta   90.00
_cell.angle_gamma   90.00
#
_symmetry.space_group_name_H-M   'P 1'
#
loop_
_entity.id
_entity.type
_entity.pdbx_description
1 polymer ?
#
loop_
_entity_poly.entity_id
_entity_poly.type
_entity_poly.pdbx_seq_one_letter_code
_entity_poly.pdbx_strand_id
1 'polypeptide(L)'
;MEKKSKELDCLRQAVTLGLRKRGRTKTFFKAVEAGLKDKESILDGERPDFVILTPQEQNGKRTLLGIEHFRVDHLVTQKQYKKGNDSKQVASIGIVEQKNVNAFYDKYHEKVMASPEIPDGLFDGMAKLLENMANNIQRATYRNFMESFVYSMERHLSNVDDYLQELNKKSTGKYNIQMGFLVEVHSDFGHLYLSHDGKTEKAKNGLMPFFEEIVQWIEENCDARKVNFIVFYLSETLEKGIHEVVYVPTKNFRANLQRQRQKIFSYVGDDMDLEPFELNHKESVAHVVCREEDEEKFSVELSVKETPRDDKMKRFLLSSKCALECEETSKDYALTGGTLFTMTLLRDNVKRWRKSCIEGEKWFYPIVIDGSPTFLKKRAEEYMMRWGDEVEE
;
A
#
# COMPACT_ATOMS: atom_id res chain seq x y z
N MET A 1 15.47 -3.20 22.42
CA MET A 1 15.01 -1.84 22.76
C MET A 1 14.49 -1.09 21.53
N GLU A 2 15.23 -1.00 20.42
CA GLU A 2 14.81 -0.21 19.25
C GLU A 2 13.50 -0.69 18.58
N LYS A 3 13.30 -2.01 18.41
CA LYS A 3 12.07 -2.56 17.81
C LYS A 3 10.81 -2.18 18.60
N LYS A 4 10.80 -2.47 19.90
CA LYS A 4 9.66 -2.18 20.80
C LYS A 4 9.36 -0.67 20.88
N SER A 5 10.38 0.19 20.80
CA SER A 5 10.16 1.64 20.68
C SER A 5 9.39 1.99 19.41
N LYS A 6 9.80 1.45 18.25
CA LYS A 6 9.13 1.71 16.97
C LYS A 6 7.68 1.22 16.95
N GLU A 7 7.41 0.03 17.49
CA GLU A 7 6.05 -0.51 17.61
C GLU A 7 5.17 0.44 18.45
N LEU A 8 5.66 0.88 19.62
CA LEU A 8 4.94 1.80 20.50
C LEU A 8 4.75 3.18 19.86
N ASP A 9 5.74 3.67 19.13
CA ASP A 9 5.66 4.94 18.40
C ASP A 9 4.62 4.87 17.27
N CYS A 10 4.56 3.75 16.54
CA CYS A 10 3.49 3.49 15.56
C CYS A 10 2.10 3.52 16.20
N LEU A 11 1.91 2.84 17.33
CA LEU A 11 0.65 2.87 18.07
C LEU A 11 0.28 4.29 18.54
N ARG A 12 1.25 5.06 19.05
CA ARG A 12 1.04 6.45 19.50
C ARG A 12 0.65 7.37 18.33
N GLN A 13 1.27 7.18 17.17
CA GLN A 13 0.92 7.91 15.96
C GLN A 13 -0.50 7.54 15.49
N ALA A 14 -0.86 6.26 15.49
CA ALA A 14 -2.20 5.79 15.19
C ALA A 14 -3.26 6.39 16.13
N VAL A 15 -2.98 6.46 17.45
CA VAL A 15 -3.83 7.15 18.43
C VAL A 15 -3.97 8.63 18.08
N THR A 16 -2.87 9.32 17.81
CA THR A 16 -2.88 10.76 17.49
C THR A 16 -3.74 11.06 16.26
N LEU A 17 -3.59 10.29 15.18
CA LEU A 17 -4.40 10.42 13.98
C LEU A 17 -5.87 10.04 14.24
N GLY A 18 -6.08 8.99 15.03
CA GLY A 18 -7.40 8.44 15.35
C GLY A 18 -8.27 9.39 16.15
N LEU A 19 -7.66 10.16 17.07
CA LEU A 19 -8.35 11.17 17.88
C LEU A 19 -8.86 12.36 17.04
N ARG A 20 -8.24 12.62 15.88
CA ARG A 20 -8.67 13.62 14.90
C ARG A 20 -9.87 13.16 14.05
N LYS A 21 -10.15 11.85 14.02
CA LYS A 21 -11.31 11.28 13.31
C LYS A 21 -12.61 11.56 14.08
N ARG A 22 -13.74 11.02 13.61
CA ARG A 22 -15.07 11.17 14.21
C ARG A 22 -15.69 9.80 14.50
N GLY A 23 -16.81 9.80 15.23
CA GLY A 23 -17.59 8.59 15.49
C GLY A 23 -16.80 7.48 16.18
N ARG A 24 -17.03 6.24 15.75
CA ARG A 24 -16.49 5.04 16.40
C ARG A 24 -14.96 5.01 16.45
N THR A 25 -14.28 5.48 15.41
CA THR A 25 -12.80 5.54 15.35
C THR A 25 -12.24 6.41 16.46
N LYS A 26 -12.78 7.63 16.64
CA LYS A 26 -12.38 8.51 17.75
C LYS A 26 -12.67 7.88 19.11
N THR A 27 -13.83 7.23 19.26
CA THR A 27 -14.20 6.56 20.51
C THR A 27 -13.23 5.43 20.86
N PHE A 28 -12.88 4.58 19.89
CA PHE A 28 -11.88 3.53 20.06
C PHE A 28 -10.53 4.11 20.51
N PHE A 29 -10.00 5.10 19.79
CA PHE A 29 -8.69 5.66 20.12
C PHE A 29 -8.67 6.48 21.42
N LYS A 30 -9.79 7.07 21.86
CA LYS A 30 -9.90 7.63 23.21
C LYS A 30 -9.75 6.57 24.30
N ALA A 31 -10.36 5.39 24.10
CA ALA A 31 -10.24 4.28 25.05
C ALA A 31 -8.79 3.74 25.08
N VAL A 32 -8.15 3.62 23.91
CA VAL A 32 -6.73 3.25 23.80
C VAL A 32 -5.84 4.29 24.48
N GLU A 33 -6.00 5.58 24.19
CA GLU A 33 -5.22 6.67 24.78
C GLU A 33 -5.30 6.66 26.32
N ALA A 34 -6.51 6.48 26.86
CA ALA A 34 -6.70 6.41 28.29
C ALA A 34 -6.06 5.14 28.89
N GLY A 35 -6.19 3.99 28.22
CA GLY A 35 -5.55 2.74 28.64
C GLY A 35 -4.02 2.77 28.59
N LEU A 36 -3.42 3.52 27.65
CA LEU A 36 -1.96 3.72 27.59
C LEU A 36 -1.38 4.42 28.84
N LYS A 37 -2.22 5.12 29.61
CA LYS A 37 -1.84 5.79 30.87
C LYS A 37 -2.16 4.95 32.11
N ASP A 38 -2.81 3.81 31.92
CA ASP A 38 -3.18 2.90 33.00
C ASP A 38 -1.98 2.03 33.42
N LYS A 39 -1.80 1.85 34.73
CA LYS A 39 -0.66 1.11 35.30
C LYS A 39 -0.79 -0.42 35.14
N GLU A 40 -2.00 -0.93 34.89
CA GLU A 40 -2.25 -2.35 34.61
C GLU A 40 -2.04 -2.69 33.13
N SER A 41 -1.84 -1.69 32.25
CA SER A 41 -1.50 -1.92 30.84
C SER A 41 -0.04 -2.37 30.69
N ILE A 42 0.19 -3.31 29.77
CA ILE A 42 1.51 -3.87 29.46
C ILE A 42 1.84 -3.48 28.03
N LEU A 43 2.86 -2.63 27.89
CA LEU A 43 3.28 -2.05 26.60
C LEU A 43 4.61 -2.63 26.10
N ASP A 44 5.22 -3.50 26.89
CA ASP A 44 6.51 -4.17 26.67
C ASP A 44 6.38 -5.70 26.74
N GLY A 45 5.16 -6.21 26.54
CA GLY A 45 4.85 -7.65 26.54
C GLY A 45 5.28 -8.37 25.26
N GLU A 46 5.43 -9.69 25.35
CA GLU A 46 5.84 -10.50 24.20
C GLU A 46 4.67 -10.89 23.28
N ARG A 47 3.44 -11.10 23.81
CA ARG A 47 2.29 -11.63 23.05
C ARG A 47 0.93 -11.28 23.69
N PRO A 48 0.00 -10.60 22.98
CA PRO A 48 0.26 -9.77 21.79
C PRO A 48 1.17 -8.58 22.15
N ASP A 49 1.67 -7.86 21.14
CA ASP A 49 2.61 -6.74 21.34
C ASP A 49 2.15 -5.70 22.37
N PHE A 50 0.85 -5.41 22.43
CA PHE A 50 0.26 -4.53 23.42
C PHE A 50 -0.93 -5.16 24.12
N VAL A 51 -0.97 -5.03 25.45
CA VAL A 51 -2.11 -5.39 26.28
C VAL A 51 -2.58 -4.13 27.02
N ILE A 52 -3.71 -3.58 26.60
CA ILE A 52 -4.18 -2.27 27.05
C ILE A 52 -5.49 -2.42 27.82
N LEU A 53 -5.50 -2.00 29.08
CA LEU A 53 -6.71 -2.02 29.89
C LEU A 53 -7.48 -0.70 29.72
N THR A 54 -8.59 -0.77 28.97
CA THR A 54 -9.43 0.40 28.69
C THR A 54 -10.18 0.90 29.94
N PRO A 55 -10.67 2.15 29.92
CA PRO A 55 -11.58 2.65 30.94
C PRO A 55 -12.85 1.80 31.05
N GLN A 56 -13.53 1.90 32.19
CA GLN A 56 -14.79 1.19 32.42
C GLN A 56 -15.86 1.64 31.41
N GLU A 57 -16.47 0.67 30.73
CA GLU A 57 -17.61 0.93 29.85
C GLU A 57 -18.89 1.17 30.68
N GLN A 58 -19.94 1.70 30.03
CA GLN A 58 -21.24 1.96 30.67
C GLN A 58 -21.88 0.69 31.28
N ASN A 59 -21.49 -0.51 30.82
CA ASN A 59 -21.94 -1.81 31.32
C ASN A 59 -21.24 -2.25 32.62
N GLY A 60 -20.30 -1.47 33.14
CA GLY A 60 -19.63 -1.71 34.41
C GLY A 60 -18.35 -2.56 34.34
N LYS A 61 -18.03 -3.22 33.21
CA LYS A 61 -16.77 -3.96 33.02
C LYS A 61 -15.77 -3.17 32.18
N ARG A 62 -14.50 -3.32 32.51
CA ARG A 62 -13.37 -2.84 31.68
C ARG A 62 -13.07 -3.87 30.59
N THR A 63 -12.54 -3.40 29.47
CA THR A 63 -12.10 -4.26 28.36
C THR A 63 -10.57 -4.32 28.33
N LEU A 64 -10.01 -5.53 28.31
CA LEU A 64 -8.61 -5.81 28.07
C LEU A 64 -8.40 -5.98 26.55
N LEU A 65 -7.75 -5.01 25.93
CA LEU A 65 -7.44 -5.01 24.51
C LEU A 65 -6.08 -5.67 24.27
N GLY A 66 -6.05 -6.71 23.46
CA GLY A 66 -4.84 -7.18 22.81
C GLY A 66 -4.68 -6.55 21.43
N ILE A 67 -3.51 -5.98 21.15
CA ILE A 67 -3.17 -5.45 19.83
C ILE A 67 -1.84 -6.06 19.40
N GLU A 68 -1.87 -6.85 18.33
CA GLU A 68 -0.65 -7.34 17.66
C GLU A 68 -0.28 -6.36 16.55
N HIS A 69 0.99 -5.95 16.49
CA HIS A 69 1.49 -5.05 15.46
C HIS A 69 2.34 -5.79 14.44
N PHE A 70 2.13 -5.47 13.18
CA PHE A 70 3.01 -5.91 12.11
C PHE A 70 2.95 -4.99 10.90
N ARG A 71 4.00 -5.11 10.09
CA ARG A 71 4.20 -4.30 8.89
C ARG A 71 3.88 -5.08 7.62
N VAL A 72 3.26 -4.39 6.67
CA VAL A 72 3.04 -4.82 5.29
C VAL A 72 3.71 -3.79 4.39
N ASP A 73 4.56 -4.24 3.48
CA ASP A 73 5.28 -3.36 2.55
C ASP A 73 4.87 -3.65 1.11
N HIS A 74 4.75 -2.60 0.30
CA HIS A 74 4.62 -2.73 -1.16
C HIS A 74 5.97 -3.10 -1.79
N LEU A 75 7.06 -2.48 -1.31
CA LEU A 75 8.42 -2.79 -1.78
C LEU A 75 8.93 -4.08 -1.11
N VAL A 76 8.74 -5.21 -1.77
CA VAL A 76 9.11 -6.54 -1.26
C VAL A 76 9.88 -7.38 -2.27
N THR A 77 10.66 -8.33 -1.76
CA THR A 77 11.34 -9.36 -2.54
C THR A 77 11.04 -10.75 -2.00
N GLN A 78 11.11 -11.76 -2.87
CA GLN A 78 11.03 -13.15 -2.49
C GLN A 78 12.43 -13.70 -2.17
N LYS A 79 12.60 -14.23 -0.96
CA LYS A 79 13.80 -14.96 -0.56
C LYS A 79 13.55 -16.46 -0.66
N GLN A 80 14.45 -17.18 -1.34
CA GLN A 80 14.53 -18.63 -1.29
C GLN A 80 15.50 -19.06 -0.18
N TYR A 81 15.10 -19.98 0.69
CA TYR A 81 16.00 -20.56 1.67
C TYR A 81 16.95 -21.57 1.00
N LYS A 82 18.25 -21.50 1.31
CA LYS A 82 19.26 -22.42 0.75
C LYS A 82 19.23 -23.85 1.30
N LYS A 83 18.30 -24.21 2.21
CA LYS A 83 18.23 -25.57 2.77
C LYS A 83 16.78 -26.00 3.09
N GLY A 84 16.28 -26.93 2.27
CA GLY A 84 15.47 -28.07 2.74
C GLY A 84 13.97 -27.88 2.95
N ASN A 85 13.43 -26.68 2.88
CA ASN A 85 11.98 -26.46 2.80
C ASN A 85 11.70 -25.40 1.73
N ASP A 86 10.78 -25.70 0.81
CA ASP A 86 10.28 -24.81 -0.26
C ASP A 86 9.49 -23.60 0.27
N SER A 87 9.73 -23.14 1.50
CA SER A 87 9.03 -21.99 2.06
C SER A 87 9.61 -20.69 1.48
N LYS A 88 8.92 -20.17 0.47
CA LYS A 88 9.09 -18.81 -0.03
C LYS A 88 8.83 -17.83 1.12
N GLN A 89 9.78 -16.93 1.40
CA GLN A 89 9.59 -15.85 2.36
C GLN A 89 9.52 -14.51 1.65
N VAL A 90 8.55 -13.69 2.05
CA VAL A 90 8.45 -12.29 1.62
C VAL A 90 9.28 -11.43 2.56
N ALA A 91 10.18 -10.62 2.00
CA ALA A 91 11.03 -9.72 2.77
C ALA A 91 10.86 -8.27 2.31
N SER A 92 10.73 -7.36 3.27
CA SER A 92 10.66 -5.91 3.03
C SER A 92 11.98 -5.36 2.49
N ILE A 93 11.88 -4.67 1.35
CA ILE A 93 12.93 -3.81 0.81
C ILE A 93 12.80 -2.40 1.41
N GLY A 94 11.59 -1.94 1.71
CA GLY A 94 11.34 -0.61 2.28
C GLY A 94 12.14 -0.33 3.57
N ILE A 95 12.26 -1.33 4.46
CA ILE A 95 13.09 -1.20 5.67
C ILE A 95 14.58 -1.03 5.34
N VAL A 96 15.06 -1.71 4.30
CA VAL A 96 16.46 -1.60 3.86
C VAL A 96 16.70 -0.22 3.25
N GLU A 97 15.78 0.27 2.43
CA GLU A 97 15.87 1.61 1.84
C GLU A 97 15.84 2.71 2.91
N GLN A 98 14.94 2.63 3.89
CA GLN A 98 14.92 3.60 4.99
C GLN A 98 16.24 3.62 5.77
N LYS A 99 16.87 2.46 5.98
CA LYS A 99 18.20 2.38 6.60
C LYS A 99 19.29 3.01 5.73
N ASN A 100 19.25 2.79 4.42
CA ASN A 100 20.21 3.38 3.48
C ASN A 100 20.07 4.92 3.45
N VAL A 101 18.84 5.42 3.44
CA VAL A 101 18.54 6.87 3.49
C VAL A 101 19.05 7.48 4.80
N ASN A 102 18.77 6.85 5.95
CA ASN A 102 19.24 7.34 7.25
C ASN A 102 20.77 7.34 7.32
N ALA A 103 21.43 6.26 6.88
CA ALA A 103 22.88 6.18 6.87
C ALA A 103 23.54 7.23 5.95
N PHE A 104 22.90 7.55 4.82
CA PHE A 104 23.35 8.63 3.95
C PHE A 104 23.20 10.00 4.62
N TYR A 105 22.03 10.26 5.21
CA TYR A 105 21.79 11.49 5.95
C TYR A 105 22.84 11.67 7.05
N ASP A 106 23.04 10.67 7.91
CA ASP A 106 24.00 10.73 9.02
C ASP A 106 25.44 10.96 8.53
N LYS A 107 25.82 10.37 7.39
CA LYS A 107 27.16 10.51 6.82
C LYS A 107 27.46 11.91 6.30
N TYR A 108 26.49 12.55 5.66
CA TYR A 108 26.71 13.80 4.92
C TYR A 108 26.16 15.04 5.63
N HIS A 109 25.16 14.90 6.51
CA HIS A 109 24.50 16.03 7.17
C HIS A 109 25.49 16.90 7.93
N GLU A 110 26.29 16.33 8.84
CA GLU A 110 27.26 17.12 9.61
C GLU A 110 28.31 17.79 8.72
N LYS A 111 28.70 17.14 7.61
CA LYS A 111 29.71 17.68 6.68
C LYS A 111 29.18 18.88 5.90
N VAL A 112 27.95 18.79 5.40
CA VAL A 112 27.26 19.89 4.70
C VAL A 112 26.97 21.05 5.66
N MET A 113 26.62 20.77 6.92
CA MET A 113 26.36 21.82 7.90
C MET A 113 27.63 22.53 8.39
N ALA A 114 28.79 21.89 8.28
CA ALA A 114 30.07 22.42 8.78
C ALA A 114 30.88 23.22 7.75
N SER A 115 30.61 23.06 6.45
CA SER A 115 31.36 23.69 5.37
C SER A 115 30.44 24.11 4.22
N PRO A 116 30.67 25.26 3.59
CA PRO A 116 30.02 25.61 2.32
C PRO A 116 30.51 24.74 1.15
N GLU A 117 31.64 24.04 1.28
CA GLU A 117 32.14 23.14 0.25
C GLU A 117 31.33 21.84 0.19
N ILE A 118 30.95 21.43 -1.01
CA ILE A 118 30.21 20.19 -1.22
C ILE A 118 31.10 18.98 -0.87
N PRO A 119 30.67 18.10 0.05
CA PRO A 119 31.46 16.92 0.40
C PRO A 119 31.67 15.97 -0.76
N ASP A 120 32.90 15.49 -0.94
CA ASP A 120 33.25 14.49 -1.93
C ASP A 120 32.31 13.26 -1.88
N GLY A 121 31.79 12.89 -3.05
CA GLY A 121 30.90 11.76 -3.23
C GLY A 121 29.48 11.95 -2.68
N LEU A 122 29.07 13.17 -2.28
CA LEU A 122 27.68 13.47 -1.92
C LEU A 122 26.73 13.14 -3.09
N PHE A 123 27.02 13.69 -4.26
CA PHE A 123 26.18 13.50 -5.45
C PHE A 123 26.16 12.06 -5.94
N ASP A 124 27.30 11.37 -5.97
CA ASP A 124 27.35 9.94 -6.32
C ASP A 124 26.54 9.08 -5.34
N GLY A 125 26.63 9.39 -4.03
CA GLY A 125 25.86 8.72 -3.00
C GLY A 125 24.35 8.96 -3.16
N MET A 126 23.96 10.20 -3.46
CA MET A 126 22.57 10.58 -3.71
C MET A 126 22.02 9.90 -4.96
N ALA A 127 22.76 9.95 -6.07
CA ALA A 127 22.43 9.29 -7.32
C ALA A 127 22.18 7.79 -7.11
N LYS A 128 23.09 7.11 -6.39
CA LYS A 128 22.94 5.68 -6.09
C LYS A 128 21.70 5.37 -5.24
N LEU A 129 21.35 6.22 -4.28
CA LEU A 129 20.13 6.03 -3.48
C LEU A 129 18.87 6.17 -4.32
N LEU A 130 18.79 7.23 -5.11
CA LEU A 130 17.66 7.48 -6.00
C LEU A 130 17.54 6.40 -7.07
N GLU A 131 18.66 5.92 -7.62
CA GLU A 131 18.71 4.82 -8.58
C GLU A 131 18.15 3.52 -7.96
N ASN A 132 18.57 3.17 -6.75
CA ASN A 132 18.03 1.99 -6.05
C ASN A 132 16.52 2.13 -5.79
N MET A 133 16.09 3.31 -5.32
CA MET A 133 14.68 3.58 -5.05
C MET A 133 13.84 3.46 -6.33
N ALA A 134 14.26 4.10 -7.43
CA ALA A 134 13.59 4.03 -8.73
C ALA A 134 13.50 2.59 -9.25
N ASN A 135 14.60 1.83 -9.17
CA ASN A 135 14.61 0.42 -9.56
C ASN A 135 13.67 -0.44 -8.71
N ASN A 136 13.56 -0.18 -7.42
CA ASN A 136 12.65 -0.92 -6.53
C ASN A 136 11.18 -0.57 -6.80
N ILE A 137 10.84 0.70 -7.02
CA ILE A 137 9.50 1.15 -7.37
C ILE A 137 9.04 0.51 -8.69
N GLN A 138 9.90 0.48 -9.71
CA GLN A 138 9.60 -0.15 -11.00
C GLN A 138 9.30 -1.67 -10.91
N ARG A 139 9.77 -2.32 -9.84
CA ARG A 139 9.54 -3.76 -9.60
C ARG A 139 8.34 -4.03 -8.69
N ALA A 140 7.78 -3.00 -8.07
CA ALA A 140 6.67 -3.13 -7.14
C ALA A 140 5.34 -3.13 -7.90
N THR A 141 4.78 -4.31 -8.09
CA THR A 141 3.45 -4.49 -8.70
C THR A 141 2.38 -4.64 -7.62
N TYR A 142 1.12 -4.42 -7.98
CA TYR A 142 -0.01 -4.71 -7.11
C TYR A 142 0.01 -6.14 -6.55
N ARG A 143 0.49 -7.10 -7.36
CA ARG A 143 0.59 -8.52 -6.96
C ARG A 143 1.70 -8.75 -5.92
N ASN A 144 2.78 -7.97 -5.96
CA ASN A 144 3.77 -7.95 -4.87
C ASN A 144 3.16 -7.47 -3.55
N PHE A 145 2.36 -6.40 -3.60
CA PHE A 145 1.66 -5.89 -2.41
C PHE A 145 0.70 -6.94 -1.84
N MET A 146 -0.15 -7.52 -2.68
CA MET A 146 -1.12 -8.53 -2.25
C MET A 146 -0.45 -9.75 -1.63
N GLU A 147 0.64 -10.23 -2.21
CA GLU A 147 1.42 -11.33 -1.65
C GLU A 147 2.01 -10.96 -0.28
N SER A 148 2.56 -9.75 -0.12
CA SER A 148 3.04 -9.28 1.19
C SER A 148 1.92 -9.16 2.22
N PHE A 149 0.75 -8.68 1.81
CA PHE A 149 -0.40 -8.52 2.69
C PHE A 149 -0.88 -9.88 3.20
N VAL A 150 -1.13 -10.82 2.29
CA VAL A 150 -1.58 -12.18 2.61
C VAL A 150 -0.56 -12.88 3.49
N TYR A 151 0.73 -12.88 3.10
CA TYR A 151 1.80 -13.51 3.87
C TYR A 151 1.86 -13.02 5.32
N SER A 152 1.83 -11.70 5.53
CA SER A 152 1.85 -11.12 6.88
C SER A 152 0.59 -11.47 7.66
N MET A 153 -0.59 -11.32 7.05
CA MET A 153 -1.86 -11.62 7.71
C MET A 153 -1.96 -13.09 8.13
N GLU A 154 -1.64 -14.05 7.26
CA GLU A 154 -1.68 -15.49 7.58
C GLU A 154 -0.76 -15.84 8.75
N ARG A 155 0.45 -15.30 8.74
CA ARG A 155 1.42 -15.50 9.82
C ARG A 155 0.91 -15.01 11.17
N HIS A 156 0.21 -13.88 11.22
CA HIS A 156 -0.32 -13.38 12.49
C HIS A 156 -1.65 -14.04 12.87
N LEU A 157 -2.49 -14.40 11.89
CA LEU A 157 -3.71 -15.18 12.11
C LEU A 157 -3.41 -16.56 12.71
N SER A 158 -2.32 -17.21 12.29
CA SER A 158 -1.93 -18.52 12.84
C SER A 158 -1.56 -18.49 14.33
N ASN A 159 -1.29 -17.31 14.89
CA ASN A 159 -0.92 -17.11 16.30
C ASN A 159 -2.05 -16.53 17.15
N VAL A 160 -3.25 -16.32 16.58
CA VAL A 160 -4.37 -15.65 17.30
C VAL A 160 -4.83 -16.41 18.53
N ASP A 161 -4.87 -17.73 18.47
CA ASP A 161 -5.28 -18.53 19.63
C ASP A 161 -4.28 -18.39 20.79
N ASP A 162 -2.99 -18.27 20.51
CA ASP A 162 -1.96 -18.00 21.52
C ASP A 162 -2.15 -16.62 22.15
N TYR A 163 -2.40 -15.59 21.33
CA TYR A 163 -2.68 -14.23 21.83
C TYR A 163 -3.91 -14.21 22.74
N LEU A 164 -4.99 -14.90 22.35
CA LEU A 164 -6.20 -15.00 23.16
C LEU A 164 -5.97 -15.77 24.46
N GLN A 165 -5.18 -16.84 24.45
CA GLN A 165 -4.82 -17.56 25.68
C GLN A 165 -4.08 -16.67 26.67
N GLU A 166 -3.11 -15.88 26.21
CA GLU A 166 -2.37 -14.93 27.06
C GLU A 166 -3.28 -13.83 27.63
N LEU A 167 -4.20 -13.29 26.82
CA LEU A 167 -5.20 -12.33 27.29
C LEU A 167 -6.14 -12.94 28.34
N ASN A 168 -6.57 -14.20 28.16
CA ASN A 168 -7.42 -14.90 29.12
C ASN A 168 -6.70 -15.14 30.46
N LYS A 169 -5.44 -15.56 30.42
CA LYS A 169 -4.59 -15.72 31.62
C LYS A 169 -4.47 -14.41 32.40
N LYS A 170 -4.28 -13.29 31.70
CA LYS A 170 -4.18 -11.95 32.30
C LYS A 170 -5.53 -11.41 32.81
N SER A 171 -6.61 -11.68 32.09
CA SER A 171 -7.96 -11.23 32.48
C SER A 171 -8.45 -11.93 33.74
N THR A 172 -8.17 -13.23 33.92
CA THR A 172 -8.71 -14.05 35.04
C THR A 172 -10.24 -13.95 35.18
N GLY A 173 -10.95 -13.67 34.08
CA GLY A 173 -12.41 -13.45 34.06
C GLY A 173 -12.88 -12.07 34.55
N LYS A 174 -11.96 -11.19 34.99
CA LYS A 174 -12.26 -9.84 35.47
C LYS A 174 -12.69 -8.89 34.35
N TYR A 175 -12.11 -9.06 33.16
CA TYR A 175 -12.27 -8.14 32.03
C TYR A 175 -12.94 -8.80 30.83
N ASN A 176 -13.66 -7.98 30.05
CA ASN A 176 -14.00 -8.36 28.68
C ASN A 176 -12.70 -8.43 27.87
N ILE A 177 -12.62 -9.33 26.90
CA ILE A 177 -11.43 -9.48 26.05
C ILE A 177 -11.82 -9.06 24.64
N GLN A 178 -10.97 -8.23 24.04
CA GLN A 178 -11.00 -7.93 22.62
C GLN A 178 -9.58 -8.02 22.06
N MET A 179 -9.46 -8.61 20.88
CA MET A 179 -8.19 -8.78 20.18
C MET A 179 -8.29 -8.12 18.81
N GLY A 180 -7.21 -7.49 18.36
CA GLY A 180 -7.15 -6.89 17.03
C GLY A 180 -5.73 -6.71 16.54
N PHE A 181 -5.62 -6.28 15.28
CA PHE A 181 -4.33 -6.04 14.63
C PHE A 181 -4.11 -4.55 14.39
N LEU A 182 -2.88 -4.08 14.59
CA LEU A 182 -2.36 -2.83 14.07
C LEU A 182 -1.48 -3.16 12.86
N VAL A 183 -2.04 -2.97 11.67
CA VAL A 183 -1.35 -3.25 10.41
C VAL A 183 -0.75 -1.95 9.90
N GLU A 184 0.57 -1.85 9.99
CA GLU A 184 1.36 -0.74 9.44
C GLU A 184 1.62 -1.01 7.96
N VAL A 185 0.92 -0.28 7.08
CA VAL A 185 0.96 -0.47 5.63
C VAL A 185 1.82 0.62 5.00
N HIS A 186 2.99 0.23 4.51
CA HIS A 186 3.87 1.08 3.72
C HIS A 186 3.64 0.81 2.24
N SER A 187 3.00 1.75 1.56
CA SER A 187 2.59 1.54 0.17
C SER A 187 2.92 2.71 -0.74
N ASP A 188 3.12 2.38 -2.01
CA ASP A 188 3.26 3.34 -3.10
C ASP A 188 2.21 3.06 -4.17
N PHE A 189 1.11 3.81 -4.11
CA PHE A 189 0.01 3.75 -5.08
C PHE A 189 -0.25 5.12 -5.72
N GLY A 190 0.67 6.08 -5.57
CA GLY A 190 0.51 7.45 -6.08
C GLY A 190 0.41 7.55 -7.61
N HIS A 191 0.90 6.53 -8.30
CA HIS A 191 0.81 6.39 -9.76
C HIS A 191 -0.57 5.91 -10.25
N LEU A 192 -1.48 5.53 -9.35
CA LEU A 192 -2.82 5.07 -9.71
C LEU A 192 -3.81 6.22 -9.88
N TYR A 193 -4.80 5.98 -10.72
CA TYR A 193 -5.97 6.80 -10.93
C TYR A 193 -7.19 6.09 -10.35
N LEU A 194 -7.89 6.77 -9.45
CA LEU A 194 -9.04 6.25 -8.72
C LEU A 194 -10.32 6.81 -9.36
N SER A 195 -11.19 5.92 -9.83
CA SER A 195 -12.46 6.27 -10.44
C SER A 195 -13.61 5.91 -9.51
N HIS A 196 -14.45 6.90 -9.22
CA HIS A 196 -15.60 6.81 -8.32
C HIS A 196 -16.68 7.82 -8.75
N ASP A 197 -17.95 7.39 -8.78
CA ASP A 197 -19.11 8.21 -9.17
C ASP A 197 -18.91 8.97 -10.51
N GLY A 198 -18.28 8.30 -11.49
CA GLY A 198 -18.00 8.87 -12.81
C GLY A 198 -16.90 9.95 -12.83
N LYS A 199 -16.19 10.14 -11.72
CA LYS A 199 -15.05 11.05 -11.60
C LYS A 199 -13.78 10.26 -11.38
N THR A 200 -12.70 10.71 -11.98
CA THR A 200 -11.38 10.11 -11.85
C THR A 200 -10.42 11.13 -11.27
N GLU A 201 -9.70 10.74 -10.23
CA GLU A 201 -8.67 11.54 -9.56
C GLU A 201 -7.39 10.72 -9.37
N LYS A 202 -6.24 11.38 -9.29
CA LYS A 202 -4.98 10.71 -8.98
C LYS A 202 -4.94 10.31 -7.51
N ALA A 203 -4.44 9.11 -7.22
CA ALA A 203 -4.24 8.65 -5.87
C ALA A 203 -3.22 9.54 -5.14
N LYS A 204 -3.41 9.72 -3.84
CA LYS A 204 -2.43 10.43 -3.00
C LYS A 204 -1.31 9.48 -2.62
N ASN A 205 -0.07 9.96 -2.67
CA ASN A 205 1.09 9.19 -2.23
C ASN A 205 0.89 8.68 -0.79
N GLY A 206 1.28 7.42 -0.55
CA GLY A 206 1.26 6.77 0.77
C GLY A 206 -0.08 6.31 1.30
N LEU A 207 -1.19 6.70 0.68
CA LEU A 207 -2.51 6.25 1.10
C LEU A 207 -2.94 5.08 0.23
N MET A 208 -2.84 3.88 0.79
CA MET A 208 -3.38 2.67 0.16
C MET A 208 -4.89 2.83 -0.04
N PRO A 209 -5.40 2.76 -1.29
CA PRO A 209 -6.83 2.56 -1.52
C PRO A 209 -7.27 1.20 -0.97
N PHE A 210 -8.48 1.10 -0.42
CA PHE A 210 -9.00 -0.23 -0.08
C PHE A 210 -9.39 -0.95 -1.36
N PHE A 211 -8.70 -2.05 -1.67
CA PHE A 211 -9.00 -2.87 -2.84
C PHE A 211 -9.99 -3.99 -2.50
N GLU A 212 -10.82 -4.34 -3.48
CA GLU A 212 -11.82 -5.41 -3.36
C GLU A 212 -11.18 -6.73 -2.90
N GLU A 213 -10.03 -7.10 -3.46
CA GLU A 213 -9.34 -8.35 -3.10
C GLU A 213 -8.88 -8.38 -1.64
N ILE A 214 -8.41 -7.25 -1.07
CA ILE A 214 -8.04 -7.14 0.35
C ILE A 214 -9.27 -7.33 1.24
N VAL A 215 -10.35 -6.64 0.90
CA VAL A 215 -11.61 -6.68 1.65
C VAL A 215 -12.17 -8.10 1.64
N GLN A 216 -12.25 -8.72 0.47
CA GLN A 216 -12.71 -10.09 0.29
C GLN A 216 -11.84 -11.07 1.10
N TRP A 217 -10.51 -10.95 0.98
CA TRP A 217 -9.60 -11.85 1.69
C TRP A 217 -9.78 -11.76 3.21
N ILE A 218 -9.95 -10.56 3.78
CA ILE A 218 -10.21 -10.39 5.21
C ILE A 218 -11.56 -11.01 5.60
N GLU A 219 -12.61 -10.78 4.80
CA GLU A 219 -13.95 -11.32 5.06
C GLU A 219 -13.98 -12.86 5.04
N GLU A 220 -13.16 -13.49 4.20
CA GLU A 220 -13.08 -14.95 4.06
C GLU A 220 -12.17 -15.61 5.11
N ASN A 221 -11.08 -14.95 5.52
CA ASN A 221 -10.01 -15.58 6.31
C ASN A 221 -9.95 -15.13 7.79
N CYS A 222 -10.54 -13.99 8.15
CA CYS A 222 -10.49 -13.49 9.53
C CYS A 222 -11.75 -13.86 10.33
N ASP A 223 -11.63 -14.76 11.32
CA ASP A 223 -12.73 -15.04 12.26
C ASP A 223 -12.98 -13.83 13.17
N ALA A 224 -14.08 -13.11 12.91
CA ALA A 224 -14.46 -11.91 13.63
C ALA A 224 -14.72 -12.11 15.14
N ARG A 225 -14.90 -13.36 15.59
CA ARG A 225 -15.02 -13.71 17.01
C ARG A 225 -13.66 -13.72 17.71
N LYS A 226 -12.60 -14.05 16.97
CA LYS A 226 -11.23 -14.13 17.47
C LYS A 226 -10.45 -12.83 17.27
N VAL A 227 -10.54 -12.24 16.08
CA VAL A 227 -9.97 -10.92 15.76
C VAL A 227 -11.12 -9.95 15.59
N ASN A 228 -11.34 -9.05 16.55
CA ASN A 228 -12.53 -8.20 16.62
C ASN A 228 -12.41 -6.92 15.79
N PHE A 229 -11.18 -6.45 15.54
CA PHE A 229 -10.92 -5.25 14.76
C PHE A 229 -9.54 -5.29 14.09
N ILE A 230 -9.41 -4.48 13.04
CA ILE A 230 -8.13 -4.17 12.40
C ILE A 230 -8.00 -2.65 12.36
N VAL A 231 -6.84 -2.15 12.75
CA VAL A 231 -6.40 -0.77 12.56
C VAL A 231 -5.39 -0.77 11.42
N PHE A 232 -5.75 -0.14 10.31
CA PHE A 232 -4.80 0.16 9.25
C PHE A 232 -4.12 1.49 9.56
N TYR A 233 -2.81 1.46 9.75
CA TYR A 233 -1.95 2.63 9.77
C TYR A 233 -1.31 2.73 8.38
N LEU A 234 -1.85 3.61 7.54
CA LEU A 234 -1.43 3.79 6.15
C LEU A 234 -0.34 4.85 6.09
N SER A 235 0.80 4.51 5.51
CA SER A 235 1.96 5.37 5.40
C SER A 235 2.62 5.25 4.03
N GLU A 236 3.30 6.33 3.63
CA GLU A 236 4.29 6.25 2.56
C GLU A 236 5.41 5.29 2.94
N THR A 237 6.06 4.69 1.94
CA THR A 237 7.17 3.77 2.17
C THR A 237 8.31 4.42 2.97
N LEU A 238 8.48 5.74 2.86
CA LEU A 238 9.39 6.54 3.69
C LEU A 238 8.61 7.21 4.84
N GLU A 239 9.15 7.15 6.07
CA GLU A 239 8.44 7.53 7.32
C GLU A 239 7.96 9.00 7.39
N LYS A 240 8.44 9.89 6.51
CA LYS A 240 8.11 11.33 6.52
C LYS A 240 6.84 11.71 5.72
N GLY A 241 6.18 10.75 5.11
CA GLY A 241 5.05 10.99 4.20
C GLY A 241 3.70 11.23 4.85
N ILE A 242 2.64 11.21 4.04
CA ILE A 242 1.25 11.29 4.52
C ILE A 242 0.91 10.02 5.32
N HIS A 243 0.29 10.22 6.48
CA HIS A 243 -0.19 9.14 7.33
C HIS A 243 -1.71 9.22 7.55
N GLU A 244 -2.39 8.10 7.41
CA GLU A 244 -3.80 7.96 7.76
C GLU A 244 -4.04 6.74 8.66
N VAL A 245 -5.08 6.81 9.49
CA VAL A 245 -5.53 5.66 10.28
C VAL A 245 -6.99 5.33 10.00
N VAL A 246 -7.26 4.05 9.80
CA VAL A 246 -8.61 3.52 9.58
C VAL A 246 -8.83 2.35 10.55
N TYR A 247 -9.75 2.55 11.50
CA TYR A 247 -10.19 1.50 12.41
C TYR A 247 -11.41 0.79 11.83
N VAL A 248 -11.38 -0.53 11.72
CA VAL A 248 -12.48 -1.32 11.13
C VAL A 248 -12.77 -2.54 12.01
N PRO A 249 -13.97 -2.66 12.59
CA PRO A 249 -14.42 -3.92 13.16
C PRO A 249 -14.49 -5.00 12.08
N THR A 250 -13.96 -6.18 12.36
CA THR A 250 -13.93 -7.32 11.42
C THR A 250 -15.32 -7.87 11.12
N LYS A 251 -16.24 -7.82 12.09
CA LYS A 251 -17.64 -8.17 11.85
C LYS A 251 -18.29 -7.14 10.93
N ASN A 252 -18.81 -7.59 9.78
CA ASN A 252 -19.36 -6.74 8.71
C ASN A 252 -18.31 -5.73 8.17
N PHE A 253 -17.09 -6.22 7.90
CA PHE A 253 -15.92 -5.43 7.56
C PHE A 253 -16.19 -4.40 6.44
N ARG A 254 -16.66 -4.84 5.26
CA ARG A 254 -17.01 -3.97 4.13
C ARG A 254 -17.99 -2.85 4.50
N ALA A 255 -19.06 -3.19 5.22
CA ALA A 255 -20.05 -2.20 5.63
C ALA A 255 -19.46 -1.18 6.62
N ASN A 256 -18.50 -1.57 7.47
CA ASN A 256 -17.82 -0.64 8.38
C ASN A 256 -16.86 0.30 7.65
N LEU A 257 -16.17 -0.15 6.59
CA LEU A 257 -15.39 0.72 5.71
C LEU A 257 -16.28 1.76 5.03
N GLN A 258 -17.37 1.31 4.39
CA GLN A 258 -18.29 2.19 3.66
C GLN A 258 -18.96 3.24 4.58
N ARG A 259 -19.34 2.86 5.81
CA ARG A 259 -19.88 3.82 6.81
C ARG A 259 -18.87 4.91 7.19
N GLN A 260 -17.57 4.62 7.08
CA GLN A 260 -16.49 5.58 7.30
C GLN A 260 -16.11 6.35 6.02
N ARG A 261 -16.92 6.22 4.96
CA ARG A 261 -16.70 6.80 3.63
C ARG A 261 -15.42 6.31 2.95
N GLN A 262 -14.90 5.16 3.37
CA GLN A 262 -13.83 4.49 2.66
C GLN A 262 -14.41 3.81 1.42
N LYS A 263 -13.84 4.11 0.27
CA LYS A 263 -14.21 3.53 -1.02
C LYS A 263 -13.46 2.22 -1.21
N ILE A 264 -14.10 1.28 -1.92
CA ILE A 264 -13.53 -0.05 -2.18
C ILE A 264 -13.41 -0.19 -3.69
N PHE A 265 -12.19 -0.25 -4.18
CA PHE A 265 -11.88 -0.21 -5.60
C PHE A 265 -11.58 -1.60 -6.14
N SER A 266 -12.11 -1.91 -7.32
CA SER A 266 -11.61 -3.02 -8.13
C SER A 266 -10.27 -2.61 -8.74
N TYR A 267 -9.22 -3.40 -8.53
CA TYR A 267 -7.93 -3.14 -9.16
C TYR A 267 -7.95 -3.60 -10.62
N VAL A 268 -7.75 -2.67 -11.55
CA VAL A 268 -7.75 -2.91 -13.00
C VAL A 268 -6.55 -2.23 -13.66
N GLY A 269 -5.39 -2.24 -12.99
CA GLY A 269 -4.11 -1.82 -13.58
C GLY A 269 -3.59 -2.80 -14.63
N ASP A 270 -2.61 -2.41 -15.42
CA ASP A 270 -2.03 -3.30 -16.45
C ASP A 270 -1.31 -4.50 -15.86
N ASP A 271 -0.87 -4.45 -14.60
CA ASP A 271 -0.27 -5.51 -13.77
C ASP A 271 -1.25 -6.35 -12.96
N MET A 272 -2.57 -6.21 -13.19
CA MET A 272 -3.58 -7.02 -12.50
C MET A 272 -3.45 -8.53 -12.76
N ASP A 273 -2.86 -8.95 -13.88
CA ASP A 273 -2.77 -10.36 -14.30
C ASP A 273 -1.38 -10.98 -14.13
N LEU A 274 -0.42 -10.22 -13.59
CA LEU A 274 0.91 -10.73 -13.28
C LEU A 274 0.86 -11.71 -12.10
N GLU A 275 1.79 -12.65 -12.10
CA GLU A 275 2.05 -13.47 -10.92
C GLU A 275 2.87 -12.67 -9.88
N PRO A 276 2.79 -12.99 -8.58
CA PRO A 276 3.64 -12.35 -7.57
C PRO A 276 5.13 -12.40 -7.95
N PHE A 277 5.81 -11.25 -7.84
CA PHE A 277 7.22 -11.05 -8.21
C PHE A 277 7.54 -11.17 -9.70
N GLU A 278 6.53 -11.23 -10.56
CA GLU A 278 6.70 -11.03 -11.99
C GLU A 278 6.85 -9.53 -12.31
N LEU A 279 7.76 -9.21 -13.23
CA LEU A 279 8.04 -7.83 -13.61
C LEU A 279 7.10 -7.36 -14.72
N ASN A 280 6.73 -6.06 -14.68
CA ASN A 280 5.93 -5.42 -15.72
C ASN A 280 6.71 -5.23 -17.05
N HIS A 281 8.04 -5.30 -16.98
CA HIS A 281 8.97 -5.15 -18.10
C HIS A 281 9.92 -6.36 -18.14
N LYS A 282 10.47 -6.70 -19.32
CA LYS A 282 11.51 -7.74 -19.42
C LYS A 282 12.78 -7.29 -18.70
N GLU A 283 13.15 -6.04 -18.94
CA GLU A 283 14.24 -5.33 -18.27
C GLU A 283 13.78 -3.90 -18.00
N SER A 284 14.13 -3.38 -16.83
CA SER A 284 13.90 -1.99 -16.47
C SER A 284 15.04 -1.56 -15.56
N VAL A 285 15.81 -0.59 -16.01
CA VAL A 285 16.98 -0.08 -15.28
C VAL A 285 16.90 1.44 -15.23
N ALA A 286 16.81 1.96 -14.01
CA ALA A 286 17.01 3.37 -13.73
C ALA A 286 18.51 3.70 -13.73
N HIS A 287 18.83 4.88 -14.24
CA HIS A 287 20.11 5.54 -14.10
C HIS A 287 19.86 6.95 -13.59
N VAL A 288 20.50 7.31 -12.48
CA VAL A 288 20.40 8.64 -11.89
C VAL A 288 21.74 9.34 -11.93
N VAL A 289 21.74 10.60 -12.33
CA VAL A 289 22.90 11.47 -12.25
C VAL A 289 22.51 12.71 -11.44
N CYS A 290 23.30 13.00 -10.40
CA CYS A 290 23.15 14.23 -9.65
C CYS A 290 24.35 15.14 -9.95
N ARG A 291 24.11 16.41 -10.26
CA ARG A 291 25.17 17.37 -10.60
C ARG A 291 24.93 18.69 -9.89
N GLU A 292 25.99 19.32 -9.41
CA GLU A 292 25.94 20.75 -9.07
C GLU A 292 25.75 21.55 -10.36
N GLU A 293 24.83 22.51 -10.34
CA GLU A 293 24.66 23.48 -11.42
C GLU A 293 25.37 24.79 -11.09
N ASP A 294 25.14 25.29 -9.87
CA ASP A 294 25.77 26.48 -9.29
C ASP A 294 25.78 26.38 -7.75
N GLU A 295 26.29 27.42 -7.07
CA GLU A 295 26.43 27.45 -5.60
C GLU A 295 25.10 27.24 -4.83
N GLU A 296 23.94 27.46 -5.47
CA GLU A 296 22.62 27.33 -4.85
C GLU A 296 21.77 26.20 -5.44
N LYS A 297 22.22 25.55 -6.51
CA LYS A 297 21.41 24.59 -7.28
C LYS A 297 22.18 23.33 -7.63
N PHE A 298 21.45 22.22 -7.55
CA PHE A 298 21.86 20.97 -8.15
C PHE A 298 20.71 20.40 -8.95
N SER A 299 21.03 19.66 -10.00
CA SER A 299 20.07 18.90 -10.79
C SER A 299 20.13 17.41 -10.47
N VAL A 300 18.98 16.77 -10.63
CA VAL A 300 18.81 15.32 -10.59
C VAL A 300 18.22 14.92 -11.92
N GLU A 301 18.97 14.12 -12.68
CA GLU A 301 18.55 13.56 -13.95
C GLU A 301 18.26 12.07 -13.75
N LEU A 302 17.00 11.66 -13.86
CA LEU A 302 16.59 10.25 -13.87
C LEU A 302 16.30 9.83 -15.31
N SER A 303 16.99 8.80 -15.78
CA SER A 303 16.68 8.14 -17.04
C SER A 303 16.32 6.68 -16.76
N VAL A 304 15.33 6.15 -17.47
CA VAL A 304 14.91 4.75 -17.33
C VAL A 304 15.00 4.09 -18.69
N LYS A 305 15.75 2.99 -18.77
CA LYS A 305 15.80 2.14 -19.95
C LYS A 305 14.92 0.93 -19.71
N GLU A 306 13.84 0.85 -20.48
CA GLU A 306 12.87 -0.24 -20.39
C GLU A 306 12.86 -1.10 -21.66
N THR A 307 12.79 -2.41 -21.46
CA THR A 307 12.45 -3.36 -22.51
C THR A 307 11.02 -3.86 -22.24
N PRO A 308 10.02 -3.43 -23.02
CA PRO A 308 8.64 -3.88 -22.86
C PRO A 308 8.51 -5.40 -22.95
N ARG A 309 7.53 -5.95 -22.25
CA ARG A 309 7.09 -7.33 -22.48
C ARG A 309 6.35 -7.46 -23.80
N ASP A 310 6.38 -8.65 -24.38
CA ASP A 310 5.70 -8.95 -25.64
C ASP A 310 4.16 -8.85 -25.50
N ASP A 311 3.66 -8.99 -24.28
CA ASP A 311 2.24 -8.93 -23.92
C ASP A 311 1.78 -7.54 -23.42
N LYS A 312 2.66 -6.51 -23.37
CA LYS A 312 2.34 -5.20 -22.77
C LYS A 312 1.05 -4.58 -23.32
N MET A 313 0.89 -4.56 -24.65
CA MET A 313 -0.33 -4.05 -25.29
C MET A 313 -1.56 -4.91 -24.95
N LYS A 314 -1.41 -6.23 -24.91
CA LYS A 314 -2.51 -7.15 -24.59
C LYS A 314 -3.02 -6.92 -23.15
N ARG A 315 -2.10 -6.63 -22.23
CA ARG A 315 -2.41 -6.30 -20.83
C ARG A 315 -3.14 -4.96 -20.70
N PHE A 316 -2.70 -3.92 -21.41
CA PHE A 316 -3.47 -2.66 -21.46
C PHE A 316 -4.88 -2.83 -22.04
N LEU A 317 -5.05 -3.69 -23.05
CA LEU A 317 -6.38 -3.96 -23.61
C LEU A 317 -7.27 -4.72 -22.62
N LEU A 318 -6.72 -5.72 -21.90
CA LEU A 318 -7.44 -6.46 -20.87
C LEU A 318 -7.83 -5.55 -19.70
N SER A 319 -6.89 -4.76 -19.19
CA SER A 319 -7.13 -3.84 -18.08
C SER A 319 -8.15 -2.76 -18.45
N SER A 320 -8.05 -2.19 -19.66
CA SER A 320 -9.03 -1.21 -20.18
C SER A 320 -10.42 -1.81 -20.36
N LYS A 321 -10.51 -3.07 -20.82
CA LYS A 321 -11.79 -3.80 -20.87
C LYS A 321 -12.41 -3.90 -19.48
N CYS A 322 -11.64 -4.33 -18.48
CA CYS A 322 -12.14 -4.46 -17.11
C CYS A 322 -12.53 -3.11 -16.50
N ALA A 323 -11.79 -2.04 -16.81
CA ALA A 323 -12.15 -0.68 -16.40
C ALA A 323 -13.49 -0.23 -17.01
N LEU A 324 -13.72 -0.47 -18.30
CA LEU A 324 -14.99 -0.16 -18.98
C LEU A 324 -16.15 -0.98 -18.42
N GLU A 325 -15.94 -2.27 -18.10
CA GLU A 325 -16.95 -3.10 -17.42
C GLU A 325 -17.29 -2.57 -16.01
N CYS A 326 -16.31 -1.99 -15.30
CA CYS A 326 -16.57 -1.30 -14.04
C CYS A 326 -17.43 -0.04 -14.24
N GLU A 327 -17.19 0.75 -15.30
CA GLU A 327 -18.05 1.90 -15.63
C GLU A 327 -19.48 1.46 -15.94
N GLU A 328 -19.66 0.44 -16.79
CA GLU A 328 -20.98 -0.11 -17.15
C GLU A 328 -21.76 -0.62 -15.93
N THR A 329 -21.05 -1.17 -14.94
CA THR A 329 -21.64 -1.71 -13.71
C THR A 329 -21.63 -0.75 -12.53
N SER A 330 -21.23 0.51 -12.74
CA SER A 330 -21.13 1.55 -11.70
C SER A 330 -20.30 1.11 -10.48
N LYS A 331 -19.24 0.33 -10.71
CA LYS A 331 -18.28 -0.06 -9.68
C LYS A 331 -17.13 0.93 -9.61
N ASP A 332 -16.61 1.15 -8.41
CA ASP A 332 -15.38 1.91 -8.21
C ASP A 332 -14.17 1.08 -8.66
N TYR A 333 -13.21 1.70 -9.32
CA TYR A 333 -12.02 1.02 -9.84
C TYR A 333 -10.77 1.90 -9.79
N ALA A 334 -9.61 1.24 -9.71
CA ALA A 334 -8.30 1.87 -9.67
C ALA A 334 -7.42 1.31 -10.79
N LEU A 335 -6.68 2.18 -11.48
CA LEU A 335 -5.96 1.81 -12.69
C LEU A 335 -4.69 2.63 -12.90
N THR A 336 -3.77 2.11 -13.69
CA THR A 336 -2.49 2.75 -14.03
C THR A 336 -2.65 3.77 -15.16
N GLY A 337 -1.75 4.76 -15.27
CA GLY A 337 -1.83 5.78 -16.32
C GLY A 337 -1.89 5.22 -17.74
N GLY A 338 -1.13 4.16 -18.05
CA GLY A 338 -1.19 3.49 -19.36
C GLY A 338 -2.54 2.83 -19.64
N THR A 339 -3.19 2.28 -18.60
CA THR A 339 -4.56 1.79 -18.69
C THR A 339 -5.54 2.94 -18.89
N LEU A 340 -5.37 4.08 -18.20
CA LEU A 340 -6.24 5.25 -18.35
C LEU A 340 -6.22 5.78 -19.77
N PHE A 341 -5.01 5.89 -20.33
CA PHE A 341 -4.79 6.31 -21.70
C PHE A 341 -5.51 5.39 -22.69
N THR A 342 -5.25 4.09 -22.60
CA THR A 342 -5.85 3.09 -23.50
C THR A 342 -7.37 3.06 -23.36
N MET A 343 -7.89 3.10 -22.14
CA MET A 343 -9.31 3.19 -21.84
C MET A 343 -9.95 4.45 -22.44
N THR A 344 -9.27 5.60 -22.38
CA THR A 344 -9.75 6.85 -22.98
C THR A 344 -9.90 6.72 -24.49
N LEU A 345 -8.95 6.08 -25.17
CA LEU A 345 -9.04 5.84 -26.63
C LEU A 345 -10.24 4.93 -27.00
N LEU A 346 -10.60 4.00 -26.11
CA LEU A 346 -11.62 2.97 -26.37
C LEU A 346 -13.03 3.35 -25.88
N ARG A 347 -13.15 4.20 -24.87
CA ARG A 347 -14.44 4.58 -24.27
C ARG A 347 -15.41 5.10 -25.33
N ASP A 348 -16.64 4.60 -25.30
CA ASP A 348 -17.73 4.83 -26.27
C ASP A 348 -17.43 4.42 -27.73
N ASN A 349 -16.28 3.79 -27.99
CA ASN A 349 -15.82 3.41 -29.32
C ASN A 349 -15.69 1.89 -29.51
N VAL A 350 -15.99 1.07 -28.49
CA VAL A 350 -15.96 -0.39 -28.62
C VAL A 350 -17.34 -0.92 -29.05
N LYS A 351 -17.42 -1.51 -30.23
CA LYS A 351 -18.63 -2.21 -30.72
C LYS A 351 -18.84 -3.55 -30.03
N ARG A 352 -17.74 -4.31 -29.86
CA ARG A 352 -17.71 -5.58 -29.12
C ARG A 352 -16.27 -5.99 -28.82
N TRP A 353 -16.11 -6.88 -27.84
CA TRP A 353 -14.83 -7.53 -27.54
C TRP A 353 -14.73 -8.88 -28.22
N ARG A 354 -13.58 -9.18 -28.83
CA ARG A 354 -13.25 -10.51 -29.37
C ARG A 354 -12.21 -11.17 -28.48
N LYS A 355 -12.55 -12.33 -27.90
CA LYS A 355 -11.59 -13.16 -27.17
C LYS A 355 -10.55 -13.73 -28.13
N SER A 356 -9.29 -13.86 -27.68
CA SER A 356 -8.25 -14.54 -28.44
C SER A 356 -8.67 -15.97 -28.81
N CYS A 357 -8.28 -16.39 -30.01
CA CYS A 357 -8.50 -17.76 -30.49
C CYS A 357 -7.35 -18.71 -30.11
N ILE A 358 -6.28 -18.21 -29.50
CA ILE A 358 -5.15 -19.01 -29.04
C ILE A 358 -5.52 -19.65 -27.70
N GLU A 359 -5.40 -20.98 -27.62
CA GLU A 359 -5.71 -21.73 -26.41
C GLU A 359 -4.81 -21.28 -25.25
N GLY A 360 -5.40 -21.08 -24.07
CA GLY A 360 -4.71 -20.55 -22.88
C GLY A 360 -4.55 -19.03 -22.83
N GLU A 361 -4.75 -18.30 -23.94
CA GLU A 361 -4.69 -16.84 -23.90
C GLU A 361 -5.95 -16.24 -23.24
N LYS A 362 -5.73 -15.31 -22.30
CA LYS A 362 -6.78 -14.58 -21.59
C LYS A 362 -7.15 -13.25 -22.27
N TRP A 363 -6.58 -12.96 -23.43
CA TRP A 363 -6.62 -11.64 -24.05
C TRP A 363 -7.92 -11.35 -24.81
N PHE A 364 -8.29 -10.07 -24.81
CA PHE A 364 -9.43 -9.55 -25.56
C PHE A 364 -8.97 -8.42 -26.47
N TYR A 365 -9.55 -8.38 -27.66
CA TYR A 365 -9.27 -7.38 -28.67
C TYR A 365 -10.54 -6.57 -28.94
N PRO A 366 -10.48 -5.22 -28.92
CA PRO A 366 -11.64 -4.40 -29.22
C PRO A 366 -11.93 -4.42 -30.72
N ILE A 367 -13.19 -4.64 -31.08
CA ILE A 367 -13.70 -4.28 -32.40
C ILE A 367 -14.26 -2.87 -32.29
N VAL A 368 -13.55 -1.89 -32.82
CA VAL A 368 -13.89 -0.48 -32.68
C VAL A 368 -14.93 -0.02 -33.70
N ILE A 369 -15.67 1.05 -33.37
CA ILE A 369 -16.63 1.71 -34.25
C ILE A 369 -15.89 2.60 -35.25
N ASP A 370 -14.96 3.41 -34.76
CA ASP A 370 -14.08 4.28 -35.54
C ASP A 370 -12.61 4.05 -35.14
N GLY A 371 -11.83 3.50 -36.06
CA GLY A 371 -10.38 3.28 -35.91
C GLY A 371 -9.54 4.30 -36.67
N SER A 372 -10.13 5.40 -37.14
CA SER A 372 -9.40 6.38 -37.96
C SER A 372 -8.30 7.08 -37.13
N PRO A 373 -7.15 7.40 -37.75
CA PRO A 373 -6.08 8.14 -37.08
C PRO A 373 -6.56 9.49 -36.50
N THR A 374 -7.50 10.14 -37.18
CA THR A 374 -8.09 11.42 -36.73
C THR A 374 -8.89 11.25 -35.45
N PHE A 375 -9.73 10.22 -35.34
CA PHE A 375 -10.48 9.93 -34.12
C PHE A 375 -9.53 9.62 -32.95
N LEU A 376 -8.56 8.73 -33.16
CA LEU A 376 -7.60 8.36 -32.12
C LEU A 376 -6.74 9.53 -31.67
N LYS A 377 -6.31 10.40 -32.60
CA LYS A 377 -5.57 11.61 -32.27
C LYS A 377 -6.39 12.55 -31.39
N LYS A 378 -7.66 12.79 -31.72
CA LYS A 378 -8.55 13.61 -30.90
C LYS A 378 -8.69 13.06 -29.47
N ARG A 379 -8.85 11.74 -29.32
CA ARG A 379 -8.94 11.10 -28.00
C ARG A 379 -7.62 11.19 -27.21
N ALA A 380 -6.49 11.08 -27.88
CA ALA A 380 -5.18 11.29 -27.26
C ALA A 380 -5.01 12.75 -26.81
N GLU A 381 -5.44 13.72 -27.61
CA GLU A 381 -5.45 15.14 -27.24
C GLU A 381 -6.37 15.41 -26.02
N GLU A 382 -7.55 14.80 -25.96
CA GLU A 382 -8.44 14.88 -24.79
C GLU A 382 -7.78 14.33 -23.51
N TYR A 383 -7.02 13.23 -23.63
CA TYR A 383 -6.23 12.71 -22.51
C TYR A 383 -5.15 13.70 -22.10
N MET A 384 -4.36 14.21 -23.05
CA MET A 384 -3.27 15.14 -22.76
C MET A 384 -3.76 16.45 -22.17
N MET A 385 -4.91 16.98 -22.59
CA MET A 385 -5.49 18.18 -21.98
C MET A 385 -5.88 17.99 -20.51
N ARG A 386 -6.15 16.74 -20.08
CA ARG A 386 -6.59 16.44 -18.72
C ARG A 386 -5.47 15.93 -17.82
N TRP A 387 -4.48 15.26 -18.41
CA TRP A 387 -3.44 14.51 -17.67
C TRP A 387 -2.02 14.73 -18.22
N GLY A 388 -1.85 15.56 -19.26
CA GLY A 388 -0.60 15.72 -19.99
C GLY A 388 0.44 16.61 -19.31
N ASP A 389 0.02 17.55 -18.46
CA ASP A 389 0.92 18.40 -17.67
C ASP A 389 1.70 17.60 -16.62
N GLU A 390 1.39 16.31 -16.42
CA GLU A 390 2.05 15.44 -15.43
C GLU A 390 3.23 14.65 -16.01
N VAL A 391 3.67 14.92 -17.24
CA VAL A 391 4.89 14.34 -17.86
C VAL A 391 6.08 15.31 -17.80
N GLU A 392 5.85 16.57 -17.41
CA GLU A 392 6.87 17.62 -17.27
C GLU A 392 6.88 18.22 -15.85
N GLU A 393 7.18 17.42 -14.82
CA GLU A 393 7.76 17.94 -13.56
C GLU A 393 8.77 16.95 -12.97
#